data_AF-A0A1X7U5W2-F1
#
_entry.id   AF-A0A1X7U5W2-F1
#
_cell.length_a   1.000
_cell.length_b   1.000
_cell.length_c   1.000
_cell.angle_alpha   90.00
_cell.angle_beta   90.00
_cell.angle_gamma   90.00
#
_symmetry.space_group_name_H-M   'P 1'
#
loop_
_entity.id
_entity.type
_entity.pdbx_description
1 polymer ?
#
loop_
_entity_poly.entity_id
_entity_poly.type
_entity_poly.pdbx_seq_one_letter_code
_entity_poly.pdbx_strand_id
1 'polypeptide(L)'
;MSIAPGEGQKPLSMMFDTDVKYLSYPDKLPFDKGGFNTERSTNITYRKYFNQHFLNVDGRFSQDLDYLSMAQYRVEAKRQLDDAHNYAWCQRPYDSANTAAQVRDPKCLNKFVRKDKAYRFMKNIRGFPPYY
;
A
#
# COMPACT_ATOMS: atom_id res chain seq x y z
N MET A 1 -3.59 38.74 12.55
CA MET A 1 -2.60 37.83 11.94
C MET A 1 -3.38 36.84 11.10
N SER A 2 -3.14 36.82 9.79
CA SER A 2 -3.73 35.82 8.89
C SER A 2 -2.73 34.66 8.81
N ILE A 3 -3.07 33.55 9.47
CA ILE A 3 -2.31 32.31 9.40
C ILE A 3 -2.58 31.70 8.02
N ALA A 4 -1.53 31.26 7.32
CA ALA A 4 -1.70 30.61 6.03
C ALA A 4 -2.43 29.27 6.24
N PRO A 5 -3.40 28.90 5.38
CA PRO A 5 -4.27 27.74 5.60
C PRO A 5 -3.54 26.38 5.72
N GLY A 6 -2.24 26.32 5.41
CA GLY A 6 -1.41 25.12 5.54
C GLY A 6 -0.29 25.21 6.60
N GLU A 7 -0.22 26.28 7.38
CA GLU A 7 0.88 26.46 8.35
C GLU A 7 0.77 25.42 9.49
N GLY A 8 1.80 24.59 9.63
CA GLY A 8 1.87 23.53 10.65
C GLY A 8 1.20 22.20 10.29
N GLN A 9 0.56 22.08 9.13
CA GLN A 9 -0.06 20.84 8.67
C GLN A 9 0.94 19.99 7.86
N LYS A 10 0.95 18.68 8.11
CA LYS A 10 1.72 17.71 7.30
C LYS A 10 0.76 17.01 6.34
N PRO A 11 1.06 16.96 5.04
CA PRO A 11 0.20 16.25 4.10
C PRO A 11 0.15 14.76 4.44
N LEU A 12 -1.06 14.21 4.44
CA LEU A 12 -1.25 12.76 4.53
C LEU A 12 -0.72 12.10 3.26
N SER A 13 -0.16 10.90 3.41
CA SER A 13 0.18 10.10 2.24
C SER A 13 -1.11 9.71 1.52
N MET A 14 -1.09 9.79 0.19
CA MET A 14 -2.21 9.45 -0.71
C MET A 14 -2.79 8.05 -0.45
N MET A 15 -2.00 7.17 0.13
CA MET A 15 -2.35 5.80 0.50
C MET A 15 -3.27 5.72 1.74
N PHE A 16 -2.99 6.55 2.75
CA PHE A 16 -3.72 6.58 4.02
C PHE A 16 -4.89 7.55 4.00
N ASP A 17 -4.92 8.43 3.00
CA ASP A 17 -6.03 9.36 2.80
C ASP A 17 -7.29 8.60 2.34
N THR A 18 -8.32 8.65 3.18
CA THR A 18 -9.61 8.03 2.94
C THR A 18 -10.43 8.77 1.90
N ASP A 19 -10.18 10.07 1.73
CA ASP A 19 -11.02 11.01 1.03
C ASP A 19 -10.39 11.46 -0.30
N VAL A 20 -9.12 11.11 -0.54
CA VAL A 20 -8.39 11.39 -1.79
C VAL A 20 -9.24 11.15 -3.04
N LYS A 21 -10.04 10.09 -3.07
CA LYS A 21 -10.82 9.77 -4.27
C LYS A 21 -11.93 10.80 -4.53
N TYR A 22 -12.61 11.25 -3.48
CA TYR A 22 -13.70 12.21 -3.55
C TYR A 22 -13.17 13.63 -3.80
N LEU A 23 -12.07 13.98 -3.15
CA LEU A 23 -11.42 15.27 -3.29
C LEU A 23 -10.74 15.43 -4.66
N SER A 24 -10.17 14.36 -5.21
CA SER A 24 -9.48 14.41 -6.51
C SER A 24 -10.40 14.21 -7.72
N TYR A 25 -11.53 13.52 -7.57
CA TYR A 25 -12.45 13.19 -8.68
C TYR A 25 -13.93 13.48 -8.35
N PRO A 26 -14.28 14.75 -8.05
CA PRO A 26 -15.64 15.13 -7.67
C PRO A 26 -16.66 14.92 -8.81
N ASP A 27 -16.22 15.04 -10.06
CA ASP A 27 -16.99 14.78 -11.28
C ASP A 27 -17.43 13.31 -11.41
N LYS A 28 -16.62 12.38 -10.88
CA LYS A 28 -16.88 10.94 -10.99
C LYS A 28 -17.72 10.37 -9.84
N LEU A 29 -17.79 11.07 -8.71
CA LEU A 29 -18.50 10.62 -7.50
C LEU A 29 -19.48 11.70 -7.01
N PRO A 30 -20.51 12.05 -7.82
CA PRO A 30 -21.38 13.19 -7.54
C PRO A 30 -22.27 13.03 -6.30
N PHE A 31 -22.47 11.81 -5.81
CA PHE A 31 -23.35 11.52 -4.67
C PHE A 31 -22.62 11.14 -3.39
N ASP A 32 -21.28 11.26 -3.36
CA ASP A 32 -20.42 10.84 -2.24
C ASP A 32 -20.59 9.35 -1.84
N LYS A 33 -21.27 8.57 -2.69
CA LYS A 33 -21.58 7.15 -2.46
C LYS A 33 -20.63 6.27 -3.25
N GLY A 34 -20.30 5.10 -2.66
CA GLY A 34 -19.51 4.09 -3.33
C GLY A 34 -18.00 4.34 -3.33
N GLY A 35 -17.47 5.14 -2.39
CA GLY A 35 -16.04 5.17 -2.08
C GLY A 35 -15.55 3.85 -1.47
N PHE A 36 -14.26 3.57 -1.53
CA PHE A 36 -13.73 2.32 -0.97
C PHE A 36 -14.00 2.19 0.53
N ASN A 37 -13.96 3.29 1.28
CA ASN A 37 -14.11 3.31 2.74
C ASN A 37 -15.55 3.33 3.24
N THR A 38 -16.56 3.33 2.35
CA THR A 38 -17.96 3.27 2.78
C THR A 38 -18.26 1.94 3.48
N GLU A 39 -19.07 1.98 4.54
CA GLU A 39 -19.53 0.78 5.23
C GLU A 39 -20.24 -0.18 4.28
N ARG A 40 -19.90 -1.47 4.39
CA ARG A 40 -20.47 -2.55 3.57
C ARG A 40 -20.64 -3.80 4.42
N SER A 41 -21.62 -4.63 4.06
CA SER A 41 -21.84 -5.94 4.68
C SER A 41 -20.67 -6.91 4.45
N THR A 42 -19.99 -6.78 3.31
CA THR A 42 -18.85 -7.63 2.94
C THR A 42 -17.61 -6.78 2.66
N ASN A 43 -16.46 -7.28 3.12
CA ASN A 43 -15.17 -6.65 2.86
C ASN A 43 -14.78 -6.85 1.39
N ILE A 44 -14.33 -5.78 0.73
CA ILE A 44 -13.87 -5.81 -0.65
C ILE A 44 -12.40 -5.40 -0.74
N THR A 45 -11.66 -6.02 -1.64
CA THR A 45 -10.29 -5.62 -1.93
C THR A 45 -10.26 -4.45 -2.92
N TYR A 46 -9.21 -3.62 -2.89
CA TYR A 46 -9.02 -2.53 -3.85
C TYR A 46 -9.14 -3.00 -5.31
N ARG A 47 -8.63 -4.19 -5.62
CA ARG A 47 -8.75 -4.78 -6.97
C ARG A 47 -10.20 -5.02 -7.38
N LYS A 48 -11.02 -5.61 -6.50
CA LYS A 48 -12.47 -5.81 -6.77
C LYS A 48 -13.17 -4.47 -6.92
N TYR A 49 -12.85 -3.52 -6.05
CA TYR A 49 -13.41 -2.17 -6.08
C TYR A 49 -13.15 -1.43 -7.40
N PHE A 50 -11.90 -1.38 -7.86
CA PHE A 50 -11.55 -0.70 -9.11
C PHE A 50 -12.07 -1.47 -10.33
N ASN A 51 -12.04 -2.80 -10.32
CA ASN A 51 -12.62 -3.60 -11.39
C ASN A 51 -14.11 -3.33 -11.58
N GLN A 52 -14.88 -3.15 -10.51
CA GLN A 52 -16.29 -2.79 -10.62
C GLN A 52 -16.48 -1.44 -11.34
N HIS A 53 -15.64 -0.46 -11.05
CA HIS A 53 -15.67 0.85 -11.73
C HIS A 53 -15.25 0.76 -13.20
N PHE A 54 -14.24 -0.04 -13.51
CA PHE A 54 -13.75 -0.22 -14.89
C PHE A 54 -14.70 -1.01 -15.78
N LEU A 55 -15.40 -1.99 -15.20
CA LEU A 55 -16.36 -2.83 -15.89
C LEU A 55 -17.80 -2.26 -15.85
N ASN A 56 -17.96 -1.05 -15.32
CA ASN A 56 -19.25 -0.38 -15.29
C ASN A 56 -19.65 0.07 -16.70
N VAL A 57 -20.94 0.01 -17.02
CA VAL A 57 -21.50 0.33 -18.34
C VAL A 57 -21.22 1.77 -18.76
N ASP A 58 -21.15 2.69 -17.80
CA ASP A 58 -20.92 4.13 -18.04
C ASP A 58 -19.51 4.44 -18.59
N GLY A 59 -18.51 3.60 -18.32
CA GLY A 59 -17.14 3.74 -18.88
C GLY A 59 -16.35 5.00 -18.46
N ARG A 60 -16.94 5.96 -17.76
CA ARG A 60 -16.28 7.23 -17.34
C ARG A 60 -15.00 7.05 -16.52
N PHE A 61 -14.90 5.93 -15.80
CA PHE A 61 -13.72 5.57 -15.01
C PHE A 61 -12.63 4.88 -15.84
N SER A 62 -13.00 4.12 -16.87
CA SER A 62 -12.03 3.41 -17.71
C SER A 62 -11.44 4.30 -18.80
N GLN A 63 -12.13 5.37 -19.18
CA GLN A 63 -11.65 6.35 -20.16
C GLN A 63 -10.66 7.37 -19.59
N ASP A 64 -10.63 7.56 -18.26
CA ASP A 64 -9.75 8.52 -17.62
C ASP A 64 -8.40 7.88 -17.24
N LEU A 65 -7.33 8.38 -17.86
CA LEU A 65 -5.97 7.92 -17.64
C LEU A 65 -5.48 8.19 -16.22
N ASP A 66 -5.79 9.36 -15.66
CA ASP A 66 -5.32 9.75 -14.33
C ASP A 66 -5.94 8.85 -13.26
N TYR A 67 -7.23 8.54 -13.46
CA TYR A 67 -7.94 7.59 -12.62
C TYR A 67 -7.35 6.18 -12.72
N LEU A 68 -6.99 5.73 -13.93
CA LEU A 68 -6.41 4.41 -14.18
C LEU A 68 -5.01 4.29 -13.54
N SER A 69 -4.18 5.32 -13.68
CA SER A 69 -2.86 5.40 -13.04
C SER A 69 -2.96 5.42 -11.52
N MET A 70 -3.91 6.17 -10.95
CA MET A 70 -4.18 6.20 -9.52
C MET A 70 -4.65 4.84 -8.99
N ALA A 71 -5.55 4.18 -9.69
CA ALA A 71 -6.04 2.86 -9.34
C ALA A 71 -4.90 1.82 -9.35
N GLN A 72 -4.04 1.85 -10.37
CA GLN A 72 -2.87 0.98 -10.45
C GLN A 72 -1.94 1.24 -9.25
N TYR A 73 -1.59 2.50 -8.99
CA TYR A 73 -0.74 2.88 -7.86
C TYR A 73 -1.29 2.38 -6.52
N ARG A 74 -2.59 2.59 -6.24
CA ARG A 74 -3.21 2.13 -4.99
C ARG A 74 -3.21 0.62 -4.84
N VAL A 75 -3.48 -0.12 -5.92
CA VAL A 75 -3.46 -1.59 -5.89
C VAL A 75 -2.05 -2.11 -5.64
N GLU A 76 -1.05 -1.56 -6.33
CA GLU A 76 0.35 -1.95 -6.15
C GLU A 76 0.86 -1.61 -4.75
N ALA A 77 0.63 -0.39 -4.28
CA ALA A 77 1.06 0.04 -2.95
C ALA A 77 0.38 -0.81 -1.86
N LYS A 78 -0.89 -1.20 -2.02
CA LYS A 78 -1.58 -2.04 -1.01
C LYS A 78 -0.94 -3.41 -0.95
N ARG A 79 -0.66 -3.99 -2.12
CA ARG A 79 0.03 -5.27 -2.23
C ARG A 79 1.41 -5.22 -1.58
N GLN A 80 2.17 -4.16 -1.82
CA GLN A 80 3.48 -3.97 -1.18
C GLN A 80 3.38 -3.92 0.34
N LEU A 81 2.38 -3.18 0.87
CA LEU A 81 2.15 -3.10 2.31
C LEU A 81 1.74 -4.44 2.89
N ASP A 82 0.86 -5.19 2.21
CA ASP A 82 0.41 -6.50 2.65
C ASP A 82 1.55 -7.54 2.61
N ASP A 83 2.37 -7.51 1.56
CA ASP A 83 3.56 -8.36 1.44
C ASP A 83 4.61 -8.02 2.52
N ALA A 84 4.83 -6.74 2.82
CA ALA A 84 5.71 -6.30 3.89
C ALA A 84 5.16 -6.69 5.29
N HIS A 85 3.85 -6.58 5.49
CA HIS A 85 3.19 -6.99 6.71
C HIS A 85 3.31 -8.50 6.92
N ASN A 86 2.92 -9.29 5.91
CA ASN A 86 3.07 -10.75 5.92
C ASN A 86 4.52 -11.15 6.20
N TYR A 87 5.49 -10.48 5.57
CA TYR A 87 6.90 -10.70 5.83
C TYR A 87 7.26 -10.43 7.30
N ALA A 88 6.90 -9.26 7.85
CA ALA A 88 7.18 -8.90 9.24
C ALA A 88 6.52 -9.89 10.23
N TRP A 89 5.32 -10.37 9.93
CA TRP A 89 4.64 -11.40 10.71
C TRP A 89 5.33 -12.77 10.61
N CYS A 90 5.79 -13.17 9.42
CA CYS A 90 6.58 -14.38 9.23
C CYS A 90 7.99 -14.29 9.82
N GLN A 91 8.46 -13.11 10.24
CA GLN A 91 9.67 -12.95 11.05
C GLN A 91 9.44 -13.22 12.54
N ARG A 92 8.20 -13.42 13.01
CA ARG A 92 7.98 -13.92 14.37
C ARG A 92 8.63 -15.31 14.46
N PRO A 93 9.63 -15.51 15.33
CA PRO A 93 10.34 -16.77 15.38
C PRO A 93 9.42 -17.83 15.96
N TYR A 94 8.94 -18.74 15.11
CA TYR A 94 8.56 -20.07 15.58
C TYR A 94 9.81 -20.91 15.90
N ASP A 95 11.00 -20.53 15.40
CA ASP A 95 12.18 -21.38 15.57
C ASP A 95 13.54 -20.65 15.44
N SER A 96 13.84 -19.77 16.39
CA SER A 96 15.22 -19.53 16.87
C SER A 96 15.18 -18.48 17.96
N ALA A 97 15.40 -18.91 19.20
CA ALA A 97 15.69 -18.02 20.32
C ALA A 97 17.04 -17.34 20.08
N ASN A 98 17.08 -16.32 19.21
CA ASN A 98 18.26 -15.50 19.04
C ASN A 98 18.43 -14.68 20.32
N THR A 99 19.30 -15.16 21.20
CA THR A 99 19.63 -14.46 22.43
C THR A 99 20.36 -13.17 22.05
N ALA A 100 20.12 -12.06 22.76
CA ALA A 100 20.75 -10.76 22.46
C ALA A 100 22.29 -10.82 22.34
N ALA A 101 22.93 -11.81 22.98
CA ALA A 101 24.35 -12.11 22.85
C ALA A 101 24.78 -12.50 21.41
N GLN A 102 23.96 -13.24 20.67
CA GLN A 102 24.24 -13.69 19.30
C GLN A 102 24.11 -12.55 18.26
N VAL A 103 23.35 -11.50 18.57
CA VAL A 103 23.21 -10.30 17.72
C VAL A 103 24.42 -9.37 17.87
N ARG A 104 25.12 -9.41 19.02
CA ARG A 104 26.34 -8.62 19.27
C ARG A 104 27.56 -9.12 18.50
N ASP A 105 27.61 -10.40 18.12
CA ASP A 105 28.73 -10.92 17.32
C ASP A 105 28.60 -10.48 15.85
N PRO A 106 29.55 -9.70 15.31
CA PRO A 106 29.52 -9.23 13.92
C PRO A 106 29.53 -10.38 12.90
N LYS A 107 30.05 -11.56 13.24
CA LYS A 107 30.04 -12.74 12.33
C LYS A 107 28.63 -13.33 12.21
N CYS A 108 27.93 -13.48 13.32
CA CYS A 108 26.52 -13.91 13.34
C CYS A 108 25.63 -12.87 12.65
N LEU A 109 25.82 -11.58 12.94
CA LEU A 109 25.10 -10.48 12.30
C LEU A 109 25.25 -10.51 10.77
N ASN A 110 26.47 -10.64 10.26
CA ASN A 110 26.72 -10.76 8.82
C ASN A 110 26.07 -12.01 8.20
N LYS A 111 25.98 -13.12 8.95
CA LYS A 111 25.30 -14.34 8.51
C LYS A 111 23.77 -14.17 8.49
N PHE A 112 23.20 -13.31 9.32
CA PHE A 112 21.79 -12.95 9.28
C PHE A 112 21.46 -12.01 8.12
N VAL A 113 22.31 -11.02 7.88
CA VAL A 113 22.21 -10.13 6.71
C VAL A 113 22.28 -10.95 5.41
N ARG A 114 23.23 -11.90 5.32
CA ARG A 114 23.35 -12.85 4.18
C ARG A 114 22.23 -13.88 4.09
N LYS A 115 21.52 -14.18 5.19
CA LYS A 115 20.38 -15.09 5.18
C LYS A 115 19.15 -14.48 4.54
N ASP A 116 19.23 -13.20 4.17
CA ASP A 116 18.42 -12.52 3.18
C ASP A 116 16.97 -13.03 3.23
N LYS A 117 16.24 -12.52 4.21
CA LYS A 117 14.80 -12.75 4.28
C LYS A 117 14.08 -11.46 3.89
N ALA A 118 14.67 -10.31 4.18
CA ALA A 118 14.08 -8.98 4.02
C ALA A 118 13.75 -8.66 2.56
N TYR A 119 14.63 -8.98 1.62
CA TYR A 119 14.39 -8.75 0.19
C TYR A 119 13.35 -9.66 -0.47
N ARG A 120 12.89 -10.75 0.17
CA ARG A 120 12.02 -11.74 -0.50
C ARG A 120 10.66 -11.16 -0.87
N PHE A 121 10.13 -10.26 -0.05
CA PHE A 121 8.88 -9.56 -0.39
C PHE A 121 9.09 -8.53 -1.51
N MET A 122 10.29 -7.96 -1.62
CA MET A 122 10.66 -6.97 -2.62
C MET A 122 10.84 -7.58 -4.02
N LYS A 123 11.17 -8.87 -4.12
CA LYS A 123 11.34 -9.58 -5.39
C LYS A 123 10.10 -9.53 -6.30
N ASN A 124 8.91 -9.45 -5.70
CA ASN A 124 7.65 -9.40 -6.45
C ASN A 124 7.28 -8.00 -6.92
N ILE A 125 8.05 -6.97 -6.53
CA ILE A 125 7.78 -5.58 -6.89
C ILE A 125 8.47 -5.26 -8.21
N ARG A 126 7.70 -4.74 -9.16
CA ARG A 126 8.20 -4.37 -10.50
C ARG A 126 9.29 -3.30 -10.38
N GLY A 127 10.40 -3.49 -11.09
CA GLY A 127 11.50 -2.53 -11.15
C GLY A 127 12.55 -2.66 -10.04
N PHE A 128 12.37 -3.59 -9.09
CA PHE A 128 13.44 -3.90 -8.13
C PHE A 128 14.52 -4.77 -8.80
N PRO A 129 15.81 -4.46 -8.56
CA PRO A 129 16.90 -5.24 -9.12
C PRO A 129 16.89 -6.67 -8.55
N PRO A 130 17.24 -7.69 -9.37
CA PRO A 130 17.36 -9.05 -8.92
C PRO A 130 18.61 -9.18 -8.06
N TYR A 131 18.44 -9.08 -6.73
CA TYR A 131 19.51 -9.41 -5.80
C TYR A 131 19.62 -10.96 -5.73
N TYR A 132 20.82 -11.47 -6.00
CA TYR A 132 21.18 -12.90 -5.96
C TYR A 132 22.02 -13.20 -4.73
#